data_AF-A0A975G7W9-F1
#
_entry.id   AF-A0A975G7W9-F1
#
_cell.length_a   1.000
_cell.length_b   1.000
_cell.length_c   1.000
_cell.angle_alpha   90.00
_cell.angle_beta   90.00
_cell.angle_gamma   90.00
#
_symmetry.space_group_name_H-M   'P 1'
#
loop_
_entity.id
_entity.type
_entity.pdbx_description
1 polymer ?
#
loop_
_entity_poly.entity_id
_entity_poly.type
_entity_poly.pdbx_seq_one_letter_code
_entity_poly.pdbx_strand_id
1 'polypeptide(L)'
;MIAPSALATELASAHPPVVLDVRLADDYEACHIAGALNNAVFEVSFNERFPAQLPDKARPVCIYGASGSSHEAGMAVEKLERAGYTDVAELEGGLEAWLAAGLPNTCGAPLPPAPAVPHGRLLVDLEHSRIGWTGRNLLNHHHGYVPVKSGWLDFVNGRLTGGEIDIDLEHIGCNDLAGTDYHAVLIRHLHDHDFFDVARFPEARLVITSATHLDAGSPGAPNLHVHADLTMKGQTHPIEFAAASGVTAEGQAAAQASFAIDRTRWGVLYGSGKFFHRLAGHLVNDFIEFEVKIVTG
;
A
#
# COMPACT_ATOMS: atom_id res chain seq x y z
N MET A 1 4.40 32.70 2.75
CA MET A 1 4.48 32.36 1.32
C MET A 1 5.19 33.47 0.57
N ILE A 2 5.91 33.16 -0.50
CA ILE A 2 6.62 34.10 -1.38
C ILE A 2 6.18 33.87 -2.83
N ALA A 3 5.91 34.94 -3.57
CA ALA A 3 5.52 34.85 -4.98
C ALA A 3 6.74 34.52 -5.88
N PRO A 4 6.57 33.82 -7.03
CA PRO A 4 7.68 33.44 -7.90
C PRO A 4 8.59 34.60 -8.34
N SER A 5 8.01 35.75 -8.70
CA SER A 5 8.80 36.93 -9.11
C SER A 5 9.58 37.57 -7.95
N ALA A 6 9.03 37.52 -6.73
CA ALA A 6 9.72 38.00 -5.54
C ALA A 6 10.90 37.08 -5.19
N LEU A 7 10.70 35.77 -5.20
CA LEU A 7 11.77 34.80 -4.99
C LEU A 7 12.87 34.94 -6.05
N ALA A 8 12.51 35.09 -7.33
CA ALA A 8 13.48 35.31 -8.40
C ALA A 8 14.34 36.58 -8.17
N THR A 9 13.75 37.63 -7.59
CA THR A 9 14.47 38.86 -7.21
C THR A 9 15.43 38.59 -6.03
N GLU A 10 14.99 37.85 -5.02
CA GLU A 10 15.82 37.48 -3.86
C GLU A 10 17.00 36.58 -4.25
N LEU A 11 16.80 35.66 -5.19
CA LEU A 11 17.86 34.78 -5.70
C LEU A 11 18.96 35.53 -6.45
N ALA A 12 18.68 36.72 -6.97
CA ALA A 12 19.67 37.59 -7.59
C ALA A 12 20.40 38.51 -6.59
N SER A 13 20.06 38.44 -5.29
CA SER A 13 20.65 39.28 -4.26
C SER A 13 22.03 38.79 -3.79
N ALA A 14 22.72 39.59 -2.98
CA ALA A 14 24.01 39.21 -2.39
C ALA A 14 23.92 38.05 -1.38
N HIS A 15 22.74 37.81 -0.81
CA HIS A 15 22.49 36.77 0.19
C HIS A 15 21.21 36.01 -0.16
N PRO A 16 21.23 35.20 -1.22
CA PRO A 16 20.03 34.50 -1.68
C PRO A 16 19.57 33.44 -0.66
N PRO A 17 18.25 33.22 -0.51
CA PRO A 17 17.73 32.12 0.28
C PRO A 17 18.15 30.78 -0.31
N VAL A 18 18.14 29.72 0.50
CA VAL A 18 18.24 28.35 0.00
C VAL A 18 16.90 27.94 -0.58
N VAL A 19 16.88 27.41 -1.80
CA VAL A 19 15.66 26.86 -2.40
C VAL A 19 15.65 25.36 -2.19
N LEU A 20 14.55 24.83 -1.67
CA LEU A 20 14.37 23.42 -1.35
C LEU A 20 13.19 22.84 -2.13
N ASP A 21 13.50 21.91 -3.02
CA ASP A 21 12.53 21.03 -3.67
C ASP A 21 12.23 19.85 -2.75
N VAL A 22 10.96 19.70 -2.37
CA VAL A 22 10.54 18.64 -1.44
C VAL A 22 9.79 17.49 -2.13
N ARG A 23 9.84 17.42 -3.46
CA ARG A 23 9.32 16.32 -4.27
C ARG A 23 10.32 15.17 -4.35
N LEU A 24 9.93 14.07 -5.01
CA LEU A 24 10.80 12.92 -5.23
C LEU A 24 12.04 13.30 -6.06
N ALA A 25 13.12 12.53 -5.90
CA ALA A 25 14.36 12.76 -6.63
C ALA A 25 14.16 12.69 -8.15
N ASP A 26 13.35 11.74 -8.63
CA ASP A 26 13.05 11.62 -10.06
C ASP A 26 12.29 12.85 -10.59
N ASP A 27 11.33 13.39 -9.82
CA ASP A 27 10.61 14.62 -10.18
C ASP A 27 11.55 15.84 -10.23
N TYR A 28 12.52 15.88 -9.31
CA TYR A 28 13.55 16.91 -9.28
C TYR A 28 14.47 16.80 -10.50
N GLU A 29 15.00 15.61 -10.81
CA GLU A 29 15.86 15.40 -11.98
C GLU A 29 15.14 15.70 -13.30
N ALA A 30 13.85 15.41 -13.37
CA ALA A 30 13.05 15.73 -14.54
C ALA A 30 12.95 17.25 -14.77
N CYS A 31 12.66 18.03 -13.71
CA CYS A 31 12.59 19.49 -13.80
C CYS A 31 12.53 20.13 -12.42
N HIS A 32 13.39 21.10 -12.12
CA HIS A 32 13.42 21.82 -10.84
C HIS A 32 13.84 23.29 -11.02
N ILE A 33 13.66 24.10 -9.96
CA ILE A 33 14.16 25.48 -9.92
C ILE A 33 15.69 25.46 -9.96
N ALA A 34 16.31 26.25 -10.85
CA ALA A 34 17.75 26.24 -11.02
C ALA A 34 18.49 26.56 -9.71
N GLY A 35 19.37 25.65 -9.26
CA GLY A 35 20.14 25.80 -8.02
C GLY A 35 19.43 25.36 -6.74
N ALA A 36 18.22 24.79 -6.84
CA ALA A 36 17.54 24.19 -5.69
C ALA A 36 18.28 22.95 -5.15
N LEU A 37 18.08 22.64 -3.87
CA LEU A 37 18.45 21.37 -3.26
C LEU A 37 17.24 20.44 -3.24
N ASN A 38 17.43 19.12 -3.37
CA ASN A 38 16.36 18.15 -3.19
C ASN A 38 16.40 17.49 -1.80
N ASN A 39 15.24 17.45 -1.14
CA ASN A 39 15.01 16.62 0.03
C ASN A 39 13.51 16.24 0.09
N ALA A 40 13.16 15.07 -0.46
CA ALA A 40 11.79 14.62 -0.55
C ALA A 40 11.10 14.54 0.83
N VAL A 41 9.98 15.25 1.02
CA VAL A 41 9.24 15.31 2.31
C VAL A 41 8.62 13.97 2.71
N PHE A 42 8.41 13.08 1.74
CA PHE A 42 7.84 11.76 1.94
C PHE A 42 8.82 10.72 2.46
N GLU A 43 10.13 10.97 2.35
CA GLU A 43 11.14 10.05 2.88
C GLU A 43 11.19 10.12 4.41
N VAL A 44 11.24 8.95 5.06
CA VAL A 44 11.36 8.85 6.53
C VAL A 44 12.62 9.51 7.07
N SER A 45 13.65 9.66 6.22
CA SER A 45 14.94 10.28 6.51
C SER A 45 14.96 11.81 6.35
N PHE A 46 13.82 12.43 6.02
CA PHE A 46 13.74 13.85 5.69
C PHE A 46 14.34 14.74 6.79
N ASN A 47 14.04 14.47 8.06
CA ASN A 47 14.50 15.26 9.21
C ASN A 47 15.99 15.02 9.53
N GLU A 48 16.50 13.83 9.22
CA GLU A 48 17.88 13.41 9.49
C GLU A 48 18.85 13.97 8.44
N ARG A 49 18.42 14.10 7.19
CA ARG A 49 19.27 14.64 6.10
C ARG A 49 19.43 16.16 6.20
N PHE A 50 18.43 16.85 6.73
CA PHE A 50 18.36 18.30 6.65
C PHE A 50 19.45 19.07 7.42
N PRO A 51 19.85 18.69 8.65
CA PRO A 51 20.93 19.36 9.37
C PRO A 51 22.29 19.33 8.64
N ALA A 52 22.53 18.31 7.80
CA ALA A 52 23.75 18.23 6.99
C ALA A 52 23.70 19.13 5.75
N GLN A 53 22.52 19.26 5.12
CA GLN A 53 22.31 20.11 3.95
C GLN A 53 22.21 21.60 4.32
N LEU A 54 21.56 21.90 5.45
CA LEU A 54 21.34 23.25 5.95
C LEU A 54 21.60 23.35 7.46
N PRO A 55 22.88 23.43 7.88
CA PRO A 55 23.22 23.46 9.31
C PRO A 55 22.85 24.77 10.01
N ASP A 56 22.79 25.88 9.27
CA ASP A 56 22.39 27.19 9.79
C ASP A 56 20.86 27.32 9.78
N LYS A 57 20.26 27.25 10.97
CA LYS A 57 18.81 27.31 11.17
C LYS A 57 18.21 28.72 10.98
N ALA A 58 19.04 29.75 11.00
CA ALA A 58 18.62 31.13 10.76
C ALA A 58 18.73 31.52 9.28
N ARG A 59 19.35 30.68 8.44
CA ARG A 59 19.48 30.95 7.02
C ARG A 59 18.10 30.90 6.36
N PRO A 60 17.70 31.93 5.58
CA PRO A 60 16.43 31.94 4.87
C PRO A 60 16.29 30.73 3.93
N VAL A 61 15.13 30.08 3.97
CA VAL A 61 14.79 28.93 3.13
C VAL A 61 13.47 29.15 2.42
N CYS A 62 13.46 29.00 1.11
CA CYS A 62 12.25 28.88 0.33
C CYS A 62 11.99 27.41 -0.04
N ILE A 63 10.83 26.89 0.31
CA ILE A 63 10.41 25.51 0.07
C ILE A 63 9.34 25.49 -1.02
N TYR A 64 9.40 24.52 -1.94
CA TYR A 64 8.36 24.31 -2.93
C TYR A 64 8.06 22.83 -3.18
N GLY A 65 6.78 22.56 -3.43
CA GLY A 65 6.25 21.27 -3.90
C GLY A 65 5.85 21.35 -5.37
N ALA A 66 5.04 20.40 -5.84
CA ALA A 66 4.62 20.35 -7.24
C ALA A 66 3.79 21.58 -7.63
N SER A 67 2.79 21.93 -6.82
CA SER A 67 1.81 22.96 -7.15
C SER A 67 1.21 23.62 -5.90
N GLY A 68 0.40 24.66 -6.10
CA GLY A 68 -0.34 25.31 -5.01
C GLY A 68 -1.49 24.49 -4.41
N SER A 69 -1.88 23.37 -5.05
CA SER A 69 -2.84 22.41 -4.50
C SER A 69 -2.18 21.23 -3.79
N SER A 70 -0.85 21.13 -3.91
CA SER A 70 -0.02 20.11 -3.29
C SER A 70 0.29 20.48 -1.83
N HIS A 71 0.37 19.50 -0.92
CA HIS A 71 0.60 19.75 0.51
C HIS A 71 2.08 19.56 0.91
N GLU A 72 2.95 19.19 -0.04
CA GLU A 72 4.35 18.85 0.19
C GLU A 72 5.11 19.97 0.88
N ALA A 73 5.00 21.20 0.35
CA ALA A 73 5.71 22.35 0.87
C ALA A 73 5.24 22.71 2.28
N GLY A 74 3.92 22.79 2.51
CA GLY A 74 3.36 23.04 3.83
C GLY A 74 3.79 22.00 4.88
N MET A 75 3.81 20.71 4.53
CA MET A 75 4.31 19.65 5.43
C MET A 75 5.81 19.83 5.76
N ALA A 76 6.62 20.20 4.76
CA ALA A 76 8.05 20.44 4.97
C ALA A 76 8.29 21.69 5.82
N VAL A 77 7.55 22.78 5.61
CA VAL A 77 7.60 23.99 6.45
C VAL A 77 7.37 23.62 7.91
N GLU A 78 6.29 22.90 8.22
CA GLU A 78 5.98 22.52 9.61
C GLU A 78 7.10 21.65 10.22
N LYS A 79 7.65 20.69 9.45
CA LYS A 79 8.77 19.87 9.92
C LYS A 79 10.02 20.70 10.24
N LEU A 80 10.35 21.67 9.38
CA LEU A 80 11.51 22.55 9.58
C LEU A 80 11.34 23.49 10.78
N GLU A 81 10.17 24.12 10.92
CA GLU A 81 9.88 24.99 12.05
C GLU A 81 9.98 24.22 13.38
N ARG A 82 9.44 23.00 13.44
CA ARG A 82 9.58 22.11 14.62
C ARG A 82 11.02 21.67 14.86
N ALA A 83 11.84 21.57 13.82
CA ALA A 83 13.27 21.33 13.93
C ALA A 83 14.06 22.59 14.33
N GLY A 84 13.41 23.75 14.44
CA GLY A 84 13.98 25.01 14.92
C GLY A 84 14.54 25.92 13.82
N TYR A 85 14.20 25.70 12.56
CA TYR A 85 14.48 26.67 11.49
C TYR A 85 13.54 27.87 11.65
N THR A 86 14.10 29.08 11.59
CA THR A 86 13.39 30.30 11.99
C THR A 86 12.95 31.19 10.84
N ASP A 87 13.49 30.97 9.64
CA ASP A 87 13.21 31.76 8.46
C ASP A 87 12.90 30.85 7.27
N VAL A 88 11.64 30.40 7.21
CA VAL A 88 11.14 29.44 6.23
C VAL A 88 9.93 30.03 5.52
N ALA A 89 9.95 30.00 4.19
CA ALA A 89 8.86 30.47 3.35
C ALA A 89 8.46 29.41 2.31
N GLU A 90 7.17 29.24 2.08
CA GLU A 90 6.65 28.42 0.98
C GLU A 90 6.53 29.23 -0.32
N LEU A 91 6.94 28.66 -1.45
CA LEU A 91 6.73 29.24 -2.77
C LEU A 91 5.27 29.12 -3.19
N GLU A 92 4.63 30.26 -3.41
CA GLU A 92 3.25 30.32 -3.86
C GLU A 92 3.09 29.62 -5.22
N GLY A 93 2.19 28.63 -5.27
CA GLY A 93 1.87 27.89 -6.50
C GLY A 93 2.90 26.81 -6.89
N GLY A 94 3.95 26.59 -6.09
CA GLY A 94 4.93 25.53 -6.31
C GLY A 94 5.73 25.66 -7.60
N LEU A 95 6.27 24.53 -8.09
CA LEU A 95 7.03 24.50 -9.33
C LEU A 95 6.17 24.90 -10.56
N GLU A 96 4.90 24.50 -10.59
CA GLU A 96 3.99 24.87 -11.68
C GLU A 96 3.93 26.38 -11.91
N ALA A 97 3.74 27.17 -10.85
CA ALA A 97 3.70 28.62 -10.95
C ALA A 97 5.06 29.22 -11.33
N TRP A 98 6.17 28.64 -10.86
CA TRP A 98 7.52 29.04 -11.24
C TRP A 98 7.77 28.86 -12.75
N LEU A 99 7.41 27.69 -13.28
CA LEU A 99 7.54 27.37 -14.70
C LEU A 99 6.61 28.23 -15.57
N ALA A 100 5.36 28.45 -15.13
CA ALA A 100 4.40 29.31 -15.82
C ALA A 100 4.89 30.77 -15.91
N ALA A 101 5.67 31.24 -14.94
CA ALA A 101 6.29 32.56 -14.94
C ALA A 101 7.53 32.67 -15.86
N GLY A 102 7.97 31.57 -16.49
CA GLY A 102 9.14 31.56 -17.38
C GLY A 102 10.47 31.78 -16.66
N LEU A 103 10.53 31.46 -15.36
CA LEU A 103 11.70 31.69 -14.52
C LEU A 103 12.76 30.57 -14.67
N PRO A 104 14.03 30.84 -14.33
CA PRO A 104 15.13 29.90 -14.52
C PRO A 104 14.88 28.53 -13.87
N ASN A 105 15.07 27.46 -14.65
CA ASN A 105 14.87 26.07 -14.23
C ASN A 105 15.98 25.19 -14.81
N THR A 106 16.16 24.00 -14.25
CA THR A 106 17.05 22.95 -14.76
C THR A 106 16.20 21.71 -14.97
N CYS A 107 16.01 21.32 -16.23
CA CYS A 107 15.13 20.21 -16.59
C CYS A 107 15.86 19.23 -17.49
N GLY A 108 15.76 17.96 -17.13
CA GLY A 108 16.32 16.83 -17.85
C GLY A 108 15.34 16.26 -18.86
N ALA A 109 15.46 14.97 -19.12
CA ALA A 109 14.46 14.23 -19.86
C ALA A 109 13.15 14.17 -19.04
N PRO A 110 11.97 14.24 -19.68
CA PRO A 110 10.71 14.01 -18.98
C PRO A 110 10.70 12.62 -18.37
N LEU A 111 10.00 12.46 -17.25
CA LEU A 111 9.80 11.15 -16.64
C LEU A 111 9.18 10.19 -17.65
N PRO A 112 9.61 8.91 -17.65
CA PRO A 112 8.94 7.91 -18.44
C PRO A 112 7.48 7.82 -18.02
N PRO A 113 6.57 7.46 -18.95
CA PRO A 113 5.19 7.20 -18.59
C PRO A 113 5.13 6.10 -17.54
N ALA A 114 4.13 6.15 -16.65
CA ALA A 114 3.88 5.10 -15.68
C ALA A 114 3.82 3.74 -16.39
N PRO A 115 4.46 2.70 -15.83
CA PRO A 115 4.46 1.39 -16.46
C PRO A 115 3.03 0.85 -16.56
N ALA A 116 2.74 0.19 -17.68
CA ALA A 116 1.45 -0.44 -17.92
C ALA A 116 1.53 -1.93 -17.59
N VAL A 117 0.44 -2.50 -17.05
CA VAL A 117 0.34 -3.94 -16.85
C VAL A 117 0.35 -4.65 -18.21
N PRO A 118 1.24 -5.65 -18.42
CA PRO A 118 1.28 -6.40 -19.67
C PRO A 118 -0.05 -7.10 -19.97
N HIS A 119 -0.39 -7.24 -21.25
CA HIS A 119 -1.51 -8.08 -21.69
C HIS A 119 -1.16 -9.56 -21.52
N GLY A 120 -2.13 -10.35 -21.08
CA GLY A 120 -2.03 -11.80 -21.01
C GLY A 120 -1.99 -12.32 -19.58
N ARG A 121 -1.49 -13.55 -19.44
CA ARG A 121 -1.41 -14.26 -18.17
C ARG A 121 -0.10 -13.93 -17.46
N LEU A 122 -0.19 -13.41 -16.25
CA LEU A 122 0.95 -13.12 -15.38
C LEU A 122 0.91 -14.05 -14.17
N LEU A 123 2.05 -14.67 -13.85
CA LEU A 123 2.15 -15.56 -12.70
C LEU A 123 2.18 -14.75 -11.41
N VAL A 124 1.62 -15.30 -10.33
CA VAL A 124 1.74 -14.68 -9.01
C VAL A 124 3.16 -14.88 -8.49
N ASP A 125 3.80 -13.80 -8.06
CA ASP A 125 5.06 -13.83 -7.34
C ASP A 125 4.81 -14.35 -5.92
N LEU A 126 5.21 -15.60 -5.68
CA LEU A 126 5.01 -16.28 -4.40
C LEU A 126 5.89 -15.69 -3.29
N GLU A 127 7.03 -15.10 -3.64
CA GLU A 127 7.96 -14.49 -2.69
C GLU A 127 7.45 -13.13 -2.21
N HIS A 128 6.71 -12.38 -3.03
CA HIS A 128 6.23 -11.04 -2.66
C HIS A 128 4.72 -10.95 -2.39
N SER A 129 3.98 -12.03 -2.63
CA SER A 129 2.55 -12.12 -2.33
C SER A 129 2.25 -12.73 -0.97
N ARG A 130 1.23 -12.23 -0.28
CA ARG A 130 0.87 -12.61 1.09
C ARG A 130 -0.65 -12.66 1.27
N ILE A 131 -1.10 -13.64 2.05
CA ILE A 131 -2.46 -13.70 2.57
C ILE A 131 -2.36 -13.77 4.09
N GLY A 132 -2.71 -12.67 4.75
CA GLY A 132 -2.90 -12.61 6.19
C GLY A 132 -4.33 -12.98 6.56
N TRP A 133 -4.52 -13.59 7.73
CA TRP A 133 -5.83 -13.89 8.30
C TRP A 133 -5.92 -13.42 9.75
N THR A 134 -7.12 -13.02 10.17
CA THR A 134 -7.44 -12.75 11.58
C THR A 134 -8.75 -13.40 11.99
N GLY A 135 -8.68 -14.25 13.01
CA GLY A 135 -9.83 -14.88 13.67
C GLY A 135 -10.06 -14.25 15.04
N ARG A 136 -11.33 -14.01 15.43
CA ARG A 136 -11.67 -13.28 16.65
C ARG A 136 -12.67 -14.02 17.53
N ASN A 137 -12.66 -13.69 18.81
CA ASN A 137 -13.78 -13.88 19.72
C ASN A 137 -14.18 -12.53 20.37
N LEU A 138 -14.96 -12.55 21.45
CA LEU A 138 -15.44 -11.32 22.09
C LEU A 138 -14.33 -10.51 22.81
N LEU A 139 -13.20 -11.13 23.14
CA LEU A 139 -12.15 -10.54 23.99
C LEU A 139 -10.76 -10.56 23.33
N ASN A 140 -10.51 -11.52 22.46
CA ASN A 140 -9.20 -11.85 21.91
C ASN A 140 -9.30 -12.08 20.39
N HIS A 141 -8.13 -12.11 19.77
CA HIS A 141 -7.95 -12.49 18.38
C HIS A 141 -6.65 -13.28 18.23
N HIS A 142 -6.58 -14.05 17.14
CA HIS A 142 -5.35 -14.63 16.63
C HIS A 142 -5.18 -14.18 15.19
N HIS A 143 -3.94 -13.94 14.78
CA HIS A 143 -3.63 -13.54 13.41
C HIS A 143 -2.43 -14.29 12.88
N GLY A 144 -2.41 -14.48 11.57
CA GLY A 144 -1.40 -15.32 10.94
C GLY A 144 -1.34 -15.12 9.44
N TYR A 145 -0.75 -16.09 8.77
CA TYR A 145 -0.64 -16.12 7.32
C TYR A 145 -1.04 -17.48 6.77
N VAL A 146 -1.41 -17.50 5.49
CA VAL A 146 -1.55 -18.72 4.70
C VAL A 146 -0.80 -18.52 3.37
N PRO A 147 0.16 -19.40 3.02
CA PRO A 147 0.95 -19.20 1.81
C PRO A 147 0.11 -19.32 0.53
N VAL A 148 0.53 -18.59 -0.49
CA VAL A 148 0.08 -18.84 -1.87
C VAL A 148 0.92 -19.99 -2.41
N LYS A 149 0.25 -21.06 -2.87
CA LYS A 149 0.91 -22.24 -3.44
C LYS A 149 1.27 -22.02 -4.90
N SER A 150 0.32 -21.50 -5.67
CA SER A 150 0.45 -21.16 -7.08
C SER A 150 -0.66 -20.19 -7.47
N GLY A 151 -0.49 -19.50 -8.59
CA GLY A 151 -1.57 -18.72 -9.16
C GLY A 151 -1.15 -17.90 -10.36
N TRP A 152 -2.15 -17.37 -11.05
CA TRP A 152 -1.97 -16.42 -12.13
C TRP A 152 -3.14 -15.45 -12.19
N LEU A 153 -2.91 -14.32 -12.84
CA LEU A 153 -3.90 -13.30 -13.14
C LEU A 153 -3.92 -13.06 -14.66
N ASP A 154 -5.11 -12.97 -15.25
CA ASP A 154 -5.32 -12.77 -16.68
C ASP A 154 -5.72 -11.30 -16.96
N PHE A 155 -4.94 -10.61 -17.79
CA PHE A 155 -5.11 -9.19 -18.11
C PHE A 155 -5.42 -8.95 -19.58
N VAL A 156 -6.35 -8.04 -19.84
CA VAL A 156 -6.66 -7.52 -21.19
C VAL A 156 -6.59 -6.00 -21.15
N ASN A 157 -5.70 -5.40 -21.94
CA ASN A 157 -5.51 -3.94 -22.02
C ASN A 157 -5.25 -3.30 -20.64
N GLY A 158 -4.41 -3.95 -19.83
CA GLY A 158 -4.07 -3.52 -18.48
C GLY A 158 -5.17 -3.73 -17.42
N ARG A 159 -6.29 -4.34 -17.79
CA ARG A 159 -7.41 -4.62 -16.88
C ARG A 159 -7.46 -6.08 -16.49
N LEU A 160 -7.66 -6.34 -15.20
CA LEU A 160 -7.86 -7.69 -14.68
C LEU A 160 -9.18 -8.25 -15.22
N THR A 161 -9.14 -9.45 -15.78
CA THR A 161 -10.32 -10.14 -16.32
C THR A 161 -10.63 -11.47 -15.63
N GLY A 162 -9.64 -12.07 -14.99
CA GLY A 162 -9.76 -13.36 -14.32
C GLY A 162 -8.45 -13.78 -13.66
N GLY A 163 -8.43 -14.97 -13.09
CA GLY A 163 -7.25 -15.52 -12.44
C GLY A 163 -7.60 -16.66 -11.50
N GLU A 164 -6.59 -17.39 -11.07
CA GLU A 164 -6.71 -18.50 -10.13
C GLU A 164 -5.58 -18.43 -9.12
N ILE A 165 -5.89 -18.66 -7.85
CA ILE A 165 -4.93 -18.68 -6.75
C ILE A 165 -5.21 -19.93 -5.92
N ASP A 166 -4.22 -20.83 -5.86
CA ASP A 166 -4.19 -21.97 -4.95
C ASP A 166 -3.51 -21.55 -3.65
N ILE A 167 -4.14 -21.89 -2.53
CA ILE A 167 -3.79 -21.45 -1.18
C ILE A 167 -3.40 -22.68 -0.37
N ASP A 168 -2.23 -22.66 0.23
CA ASP A 168 -1.64 -23.77 0.96
C ASP A 168 -2.12 -23.80 2.42
N LEU A 169 -3.13 -24.62 2.72
CA LEU A 169 -3.63 -24.76 4.08
C LEU A 169 -2.72 -25.66 4.94
N GLU A 170 -1.86 -26.48 4.35
CA GLU A 170 -0.90 -27.33 5.08
C GLU A 170 0.18 -26.49 5.77
N HIS A 171 0.51 -25.33 5.21
CA HIS A 171 1.52 -24.42 5.72
C HIS A 171 0.94 -23.14 6.35
N ILE A 172 -0.32 -23.20 6.82
CA ILE A 172 -0.93 -22.09 7.57
C ILE A 172 -0.15 -21.82 8.88
N GLY A 173 0.09 -20.55 9.18
CA GLY A 173 0.85 -20.10 10.35
C GLY A 173 0.10 -19.10 11.22
N CYS A 174 0.55 -18.92 12.47
CA CYS A 174 0.01 -17.95 13.44
C CYS A 174 1.16 -17.11 14.02
N ASN A 175 1.07 -15.80 13.88
CA ASN A 175 2.15 -14.87 14.21
C ASN A 175 2.12 -14.48 15.69
N ASP A 176 0.94 -14.23 16.26
CA ASP A 176 0.80 -13.70 17.62
C ASP A 176 1.13 -14.71 18.73
N LEU A 177 1.15 -16.01 18.40
CA LEU A 177 1.55 -17.07 19.32
C LEU A 177 2.98 -17.56 19.08
N ALA A 178 3.72 -17.02 18.11
CA ALA A 178 5.06 -17.49 17.77
C ALA A 178 5.99 -17.54 19.01
N GLY A 179 6.64 -18.68 19.21
CA GLY A 179 7.52 -18.91 20.37
C GLY A 179 6.81 -19.31 21.67
N THR A 180 5.49 -19.42 21.69
CA THR A 180 4.71 -19.91 22.84
C THR A 180 4.37 -21.40 22.69
N ASP A 181 4.10 -22.07 23.81
CA ASP A 181 3.63 -23.47 23.83
C ASP A 181 2.26 -23.64 23.13
N TYR A 182 1.48 -22.57 23.02
CA TYR A 182 0.16 -22.57 22.40
C TYR A 182 0.19 -22.50 20.88
N HIS A 183 1.31 -22.10 20.27
CA HIS A 183 1.44 -22.01 18.81
C HIS A 183 1.14 -23.35 18.13
N ALA A 184 1.85 -24.41 18.53
CA ALA A 184 1.69 -25.74 17.96
C ALA A 184 0.29 -26.33 18.23
N VAL A 185 -0.32 -25.96 19.36
CA VAL A 185 -1.69 -26.38 19.71
C VAL A 185 -2.69 -25.75 18.75
N LEU A 186 -2.58 -24.44 18.50
CA LEU A 186 -3.47 -23.74 17.58
C LEU A 186 -3.32 -24.29 16.16
N ILE A 187 -2.10 -24.40 15.64
CA ILE A 187 -1.86 -24.90 14.26
C ILE A 187 -2.46 -26.29 14.07
N ARG A 188 -2.24 -27.21 15.01
CA ARG A 188 -2.86 -28.55 14.96
C ARG A 188 -4.39 -28.48 14.91
N HIS A 189 -4.99 -27.63 15.74
CA HIS A 189 -6.44 -27.47 15.77
C HIS A 189 -7.00 -26.85 14.48
N LEU A 190 -6.28 -25.91 13.84
CA LEU A 190 -6.68 -25.39 12.53
C LEU A 190 -6.67 -26.50 11.46
N HIS A 191 -5.79 -27.50 11.59
CA HIS A 191 -5.72 -28.63 10.65
C HIS A 191 -6.81 -29.68 10.88
N ASP A 192 -7.36 -29.76 12.08
CA ASP A 192 -8.32 -30.79 12.47
C ASP A 192 -9.66 -30.69 11.72
N HIS A 193 -10.41 -31.80 11.73
CA HIS A 193 -11.63 -32.00 10.95
C HIS A 193 -12.78 -31.02 11.28
N ASP A 194 -12.83 -30.50 12.51
CA ASP A 194 -13.80 -29.53 12.98
C ASP A 194 -13.45 -28.08 12.58
N PHE A 195 -12.25 -27.88 12.02
CA PHE A 195 -11.81 -26.66 11.36
C PHE A 195 -11.62 -26.87 9.85
N PHE A 196 -10.40 -26.82 9.30
CA PHE A 196 -10.15 -26.91 7.85
C PHE A 196 -10.11 -28.33 7.31
N ASP A 197 -9.96 -29.37 8.14
CA ASP A 197 -9.84 -30.77 7.70
C ASP A 197 -8.72 -30.94 6.64
N VAL A 198 -7.53 -30.41 6.96
CA VAL A 198 -6.38 -30.27 6.03
C VAL A 198 -5.92 -31.62 5.48
N ALA A 199 -6.09 -32.70 6.24
CA ALA A 199 -5.78 -34.05 5.79
C ALA A 199 -6.60 -34.48 4.55
N ARG A 200 -7.80 -33.92 4.37
CA ARG A 200 -8.69 -34.17 3.21
C ARG A 200 -8.71 -33.01 2.23
N PHE A 201 -8.48 -31.79 2.70
CA PHE A 201 -8.53 -30.57 1.93
C PHE A 201 -7.28 -29.73 2.22
N PRO A 202 -6.10 -30.14 1.70
CA PRO A 202 -4.84 -29.45 1.98
C PRO A 202 -4.75 -28.07 1.32
N GLU A 203 -5.68 -27.75 0.43
CA GLU A 203 -5.69 -26.53 -0.36
C GLU A 203 -7.06 -25.86 -0.34
N ALA A 204 -7.04 -24.52 -0.35
CA ALA A 204 -8.18 -23.71 -0.78
C ALA A 204 -7.88 -23.12 -2.15
N ARG A 205 -8.92 -22.74 -2.90
CA ARG A 205 -8.77 -22.17 -4.24
C ARG A 205 -9.68 -20.98 -4.44
N LEU A 206 -9.13 -19.89 -4.94
CA LEU A 206 -9.88 -18.70 -5.34
C LEU A 206 -9.82 -18.58 -6.87
N VAL A 207 -10.99 -18.51 -7.51
CA VAL A 207 -11.12 -18.27 -8.95
C VAL A 207 -11.76 -16.91 -9.15
N ILE A 208 -11.04 -15.97 -9.75
CA ILE A 208 -11.57 -14.65 -10.11
C ILE A 208 -12.40 -14.82 -11.37
N THR A 209 -13.71 -14.55 -11.24
CA THR A 209 -14.67 -14.70 -12.33
C THR A 209 -14.84 -13.41 -13.12
N SER A 210 -14.65 -12.27 -12.47
CA SER A 210 -14.61 -10.95 -13.10
C SER A 210 -14.03 -9.90 -12.16
N ALA A 211 -13.59 -8.78 -12.73
CA ALA A 211 -13.21 -7.60 -11.96
C ALA A 211 -13.71 -6.33 -12.64
N THR A 212 -14.26 -5.42 -11.85
CA THR A 212 -14.81 -4.14 -12.32
C THR A 212 -13.93 -3.00 -11.81
N HIS A 213 -13.44 -2.17 -12.72
CA HIS A 213 -12.72 -0.96 -12.34
C HIS A 213 -13.69 0.06 -11.71
N LEU A 214 -13.27 0.63 -10.60
CA LEU A 214 -13.99 1.68 -9.90
C LEU A 214 -13.32 3.03 -10.19
N ASP A 215 -14.11 4.09 -10.21
CA ASP A 215 -13.57 5.45 -10.19
C ASP A 215 -13.01 5.73 -8.80
N ALA A 216 -11.70 5.52 -8.65
CA ALA A 216 -11.02 5.76 -7.40
C ALA A 216 -10.62 7.23 -7.32
N GLY A 217 -11.23 7.94 -6.37
CA GLY A 217 -10.91 9.36 -6.12
C GLY A 217 -9.45 9.62 -5.70
N SER A 218 -8.64 8.59 -5.49
CA SER A 218 -7.18 8.69 -5.31
C SER A 218 -6.46 7.36 -5.64
N PRO A 219 -5.15 7.37 -5.98
CA PRO A 219 -4.39 6.16 -6.28
C PRO A 219 -4.29 5.11 -5.15
N GLY A 220 -4.53 5.51 -3.90
CA GLY A 220 -4.52 4.62 -2.73
C GLY A 220 -5.90 4.11 -2.32
N ALA A 221 -6.97 4.60 -2.95
CA ALA A 221 -8.33 4.12 -2.68
C ALA A 221 -8.61 2.81 -3.44
N PRO A 222 -9.54 1.97 -2.95
CA PRO A 222 -10.00 0.82 -3.72
C PRO A 222 -10.48 1.26 -5.11
N ASN A 223 -9.86 0.71 -6.14
CA ASN A 223 -10.08 1.05 -7.55
C ASN A 223 -10.52 -0.16 -8.39
N LEU A 224 -10.75 -1.30 -7.72
CA LEU A 224 -11.12 -2.55 -8.32
C LEU A 224 -12.14 -3.25 -7.41
N HIS A 225 -13.25 -3.70 -7.96
CA HIS A 225 -14.21 -4.61 -7.30
C HIS A 225 -14.08 -5.98 -7.93
N VAL A 226 -13.71 -6.98 -7.14
CA VAL A 226 -13.41 -8.34 -7.60
C VAL A 226 -14.58 -9.25 -7.25
N HIS A 227 -15.04 -10.03 -8.23
CA HIS A 227 -15.94 -11.16 -8.01
C HIS A 227 -15.16 -12.45 -8.16
N ALA A 228 -15.29 -13.35 -7.19
CA ALA A 228 -14.56 -14.61 -7.19
C ALA A 228 -15.37 -15.73 -6.56
N ASP A 229 -15.06 -16.97 -6.97
CA ASP A 229 -15.52 -18.17 -6.30
C ASP A 229 -14.40 -18.70 -5.40
N LEU A 230 -14.67 -18.76 -4.09
CA LEU A 230 -13.76 -19.34 -3.12
C LEU A 230 -14.20 -20.77 -2.81
N THR A 231 -13.28 -21.70 -3.01
CA THR A 231 -13.42 -23.11 -2.66
C THR A 231 -12.57 -23.42 -1.44
N MET A 232 -13.19 -23.92 -0.38
CA MET A 232 -12.53 -24.31 0.86
C MET A 232 -13.29 -25.48 1.49
N LYS A 233 -12.58 -26.48 2.02
CA LYS A 233 -13.20 -27.69 2.61
C LYS A 233 -14.21 -28.36 1.67
N GLY A 234 -13.90 -28.40 0.37
CA GLY A 234 -14.72 -29.01 -0.68
C GLY A 234 -16.01 -28.26 -1.05
N GLN A 235 -16.25 -27.08 -0.48
CA GLN A 235 -17.42 -26.25 -0.77
C GLN A 235 -17.00 -25.00 -1.54
N THR A 236 -17.77 -24.63 -2.57
CA THR A 236 -17.51 -23.44 -3.39
C THR A 236 -18.63 -22.43 -3.20
N HIS A 237 -18.26 -21.20 -2.86
CA HIS A 237 -19.20 -20.11 -2.72
C HIS A 237 -18.65 -18.79 -3.26
N PRO A 238 -19.54 -17.93 -3.81
CA PRO A 238 -19.13 -16.63 -4.30
C PRO A 238 -18.76 -15.71 -3.14
N ILE A 239 -17.71 -14.92 -3.38
CA ILE A 239 -17.27 -13.79 -2.58
C ILE A 239 -17.04 -12.58 -3.49
N GLU A 240 -17.09 -11.40 -2.90
CA GLU A 240 -16.72 -10.17 -3.57
C GLU A 240 -16.00 -9.25 -2.60
N PHE A 241 -15.05 -8.47 -3.11
CA PHE A 241 -14.28 -7.54 -2.31
C PHE A 241 -13.69 -6.42 -3.16
N ALA A 242 -13.44 -5.28 -2.54
CA ALA A 242 -12.75 -4.18 -3.15
C ALA A 242 -11.23 -4.30 -2.91
N ALA A 243 -10.44 -3.88 -3.90
CA ALA A 243 -8.98 -3.87 -3.84
C ALA A 243 -8.43 -2.53 -4.35
N ALA A 244 -7.35 -2.06 -3.75
CA ALA A 244 -6.50 -1.04 -4.32
C ALA A 244 -5.46 -1.74 -5.20
N SER A 245 -5.48 -1.46 -6.50
CA SER A 245 -4.60 -2.07 -7.49
C SER A 245 -3.76 -1.04 -8.22
N GLY A 246 -2.58 -1.43 -8.69
CA GLY A 246 -1.66 -0.55 -9.38
C GLY A 246 -0.52 -1.31 -10.03
N VAL A 247 0.51 -0.56 -10.43
CA VAL A 247 1.73 -1.10 -11.03
C VAL A 247 2.91 -0.68 -10.18
N THR A 248 3.82 -1.60 -9.89
CA THR A 248 5.08 -1.30 -9.18
C THR A 248 6.01 -0.47 -10.08
N ALA A 249 7.07 0.08 -9.51
CA ALA A 249 8.09 0.81 -10.27
C ALA A 249 8.74 -0.07 -11.36
N GLU A 250 8.81 -1.37 -11.11
CA GLU A 250 9.36 -2.39 -12.01
C GLU A 250 8.36 -2.85 -13.09
N GLY A 251 7.13 -2.34 -13.06
CA GLY A 251 6.09 -2.68 -14.04
C GLY A 251 5.25 -3.91 -13.71
N GLN A 252 5.33 -4.41 -12.47
CA GLN A 252 4.54 -5.57 -12.03
C GLN A 252 3.14 -5.14 -11.61
N ALA A 253 2.12 -5.93 -11.94
CA ALA A 253 0.78 -5.70 -11.40
C ALA A 253 0.77 -6.03 -9.91
N ALA A 254 0.20 -5.15 -9.11
CA ALA A 254 0.05 -5.32 -7.67
C ALA A 254 -1.35 -4.96 -7.21
N ALA A 255 -1.84 -5.67 -6.19
CA ALA A 255 -3.10 -5.36 -5.55
C ALA A 255 -3.06 -5.63 -4.05
N GLN A 256 -3.75 -4.79 -3.29
CA GLN A 256 -4.02 -4.98 -1.86
C GLN A 256 -5.53 -4.98 -1.61
N ALA A 257 -5.99 -5.88 -0.74
CA ALA A 257 -7.38 -5.97 -0.35
C ALA A 257 -7.51 -6.33 1.13
N SER A 258 -8.54 -5.80 1.78
CA SER A 258 -8.96 -6.19 3.13
C SER A 258 -10.44 -6.47 3.11
N PHE A 259 -10.84 -7.68 3.52
CA PHE A 259 -12.24 -8.11 3.49
C PHE A 259 -12.50 -9.20 4.53
N ALA A 260 -13.77 -9.49 4.79
CA ALA A 260 -14.18 -10.57 5.69
C ALA A 260 -15.12 -11.55 4.99
N ILE A 261 -15.07 -12.81 5.39
CA ILE A 261 -16.03 -13.84 4.94
C ILE A 261 -16.66 -14.53 6.15
N ASP A 262 -17.89 -14.99 6.01
CA ASP A 262 -18.52 -15.91 6.97
C ASP A 262 -17.97 -17.34 6.74
N ARG A 263 -17.04 -17.77 7.61
CA ARG A 263 -16.37 -19.08 7.50
C ARG A 263 -17.34 -20.26 7.57
N THR A 264 -18.52 -20.05 8.15
CA THR A 264 -19.49 -21.13 8.35
C THR A 264 -20.12 -21.59 7.05
N ARG A 265 -20.10 -20.75 5.99
CA ARG A 265 -20.53 -21.13 4.64
C ARG A 265 -19.72 -22.31 4.10
N TRP A 266 -18.45 -22.43 4.46
CA TRP A 266 -17.55 -23.52 4.04
C TRP A 266 -17.46 -24.66 5.05
N GLY A 267 -18.35 -24.73 6.05
CA GLY A 267 -18.35 -25.82 7.03
C GLY A 267 -17.17 -25.77 8.02
N VAL A 268 -16.52 -24.62 8.18
CA VAL A 268 -15.59 -24.36 9.28
C VAL A 268 -16.45 -23.89 10.46
N LEU A 269 -16.91 -24.81 11.31
CA LEU A 269 -18.00 -24.54 12.26
C LEU A 269 -17.53 -24.31 13.70
N TYR A 270 -16.36 -24.82 14.10
CA TYR A 270 -15.88 -24.79 15.50
C TYR A 270 -16.14 -23.43 16.18
N GLY A 271 -16.70 -23.44 17.39
CA GLY A 271 -16.90 -22.21 18.17
C GLY A 271 -17.96 -21.24 17.64
N SER A 272 -18.68 -21.56 16.55
CA SER A 272 -19.75 -20.70 16.02
C SER A 272 -21.01 -20.76 16.88
N GLY A 273 -21.51 -19.59 17.28
CA GLY A 273 -22.77 -19.46 18.01
C GLY A 273 -24.02 -19.85 17.21
N LYS A 274 -23.91 -20.00 15.88
CA LYS A 274 -25.00 -20.48 15.02
C LYS A 274 -25.25 -21.99 15.18
N PHE A 275 -24.20 -22.75 15.48
CA PHE A 275 -24.22 -24.22 15.44
C PHE A 275 -23.98 -24.88 16.80
N PHE A 276 -23.40 -24.13 17.75
CA PHE A 276 -23.07 -24.64 19.07
C PHE A 276 -23.68 -23.78 20.17
N HIS A 277 -24.01 -24.41 21.29
CA HIS A 277 -24.60 -23.74 22.46
C HIS A 277 -23.61 -23.73 23.63
N ARG A 278 -23.79 -22.75 24.54
CA ARG A 278 -23.03 -22.62 25.80
C ARG A 278 -21.50 -22.59 25.61
N LEU A 279 -21.04 -21.90 24.58
CA LEU A 279 -19.62 -21.87 24.16
C LEU A 279 -18.67 -21.22 25.18
N ALA A 280 -19.13 -20.28 26.00
CA ALA A 280 -18.29 -19.55 26.96
C ALA A 280 -16.99 -19.05 26.29
N GLY A 281 -15.82 -19.41 26.81
CA GLY A 281 -14.51 -19.02 26.26
C GLY A 281 -14.14 -19.67 24.92
N HIS A 282 -14.94 -20.62 24.42
CA HIS A 282 -14.75 -21.29 23.13
C HIS A 282 -15.51 -20.63 21.98
N LEU A 283 -16.18 -19.51 22.22
CA LEU A 283 -16.83 -18.75 21.17
C LEU A 283 -15.77 -18.25 20.18
N VAL A 284 -16.02 -18.44 18.89
CA VAL A 284 -15.23 -17.92 17.78
C VAL A 284 -16.19 -17.30 16.79
N ASN A 285 -15.95 -16.04 16.41
CA ASN A 285 -16.81 -15.30 15.52
C ASN A 285 -16.94 -16.01 14.15
N ASP A 286 -18.08 -15.82 13.51
CA ASP A 286 -18.36 -16.42 12.21
C ASP A 286 -17.56 -15.73 11.09
N PHE A 287 -17.31 -14.43 11.22
CA PHE A 287 -16.51 -13.68 10.27
C PHE A 287 -15.02 -13.83 10.57
N ILE A 288 -14.25 -14.17 9.53
CA ILE A 288 -12.79 -14.10 9.51
C ILE A 288 -12.37 -13.01 8.55
N GLU A 289 -11.34 -12.26 8.93
CA GLU A 289 -10.80 -11.18 8.11
C GLU A 289 -9.54 -11.63 7.38
N PHE A 290 -9.38 -11.12 6.16
CA PHE A 290 -8.22 -11.34 5.32
C PHE A 290 -7.58 -10.01 4.95
N GLU A 291 -6.25 -10.01 4.93
CA GLU A 291 -5.42 -8.93 4.43
C GLU A 291 -4.54 -9.52 3.34
N VAL A 292 -4.79 -9.13 2.09
CA VAL A 292 -4.18 -9.75 0.92
C VAL A 292 -3.28 -8.73 0.23
N LYS A 293 -2.08 -9.17 -0.14
CA LYS A 293 -1.19 -8.48 -1.09
C LYS A 293 -0.83 -9.48 -2.18
N ILE A 294 -1.19 -9.21 -3.44
CA ILE A 294 -0.76 -10.00 -4.59
C ILE A 294 0.13 -9.13 -5.47
N VAL A 295 1.26 -9.69 -5.89
CA VAL A 295 2.17 -9.10 -6.90
C VAL A 295 2.39 -10.14 -7.99
N THR A 296 2.44 -9.72 -9.25
CA THR A 296 2.79 -10.60 -10.36
C THR A 296 4.29 -10.64 -10.63
N GLY A 297 4.81 -11.80 -11.02
CA GLY A 297 6.18 -11.98 -11.49
C GLY A 297 6.40 -11.59 -12.95
#